data_AF-A0A1L9VG14-F1
#
_entry.id   AF-A0A1L9VG14-F1
#
_cell.length_a   1.000
_cell.length_b   1.000
_cell.length_c   1.000
_cell.angle_alpha   90.00
_cell.angle_beta   90.00
_cell.angle_gamma   90.00
#
_symmetry.space_group_name_H-M   'P 1'
#
loop_
_entity.id
_entity.type
_entity.pdbx_description
1 polymer ?
#
loop_
_entity_poly.entity_id
_entity_poly.type
_entity_poly.pdbx_seq_one_letter_code
_entity_poly.pdbx_strand_id
1 'polypeptide(L)'
;MTRKEKKAFGELLGELQKSETYPAFAASQGLKKKGDSGSGGGGKDEISRLSEIFESVLAQVRGKDKRGGERRQLRHRTTHTEEECDEEDEMWAEMTVGEGGETVVDISEILGEEGKQVPIQRAIRIIVKREAEKIENVLKEAVNDDKGDIGIWDVCKARIFSMLEHIGPNTVSGQRKRQYEQEQGQPTLEIPASVPVKPVVVSLYPKMLLVAFRLLNQHYPKSQLIGQFRSTIKSHGRASAVLGTSTGLYNELISFYWQGMNDLGGVISLLQEMEVIGVDANERTCYILKEILRQRDRDLKDHWYRRRQVEEGEKVRVREPWWDMAPNRRAVRDLLGPEGWVSRLEARVQKRRSV
;
A
#
# COMPACT_ATOMS: atom_id res chain seq x y z
N MET A 1 20.60 -16.94 16.25
CA MET A 1 19.59 -17.66 17.06
C MET A 1 20.23 -18.12 18.35
N THR A 2 19.74 -17.63 19.49
CA THR A 2 20.29 -17.97 20.81
C THR A 2 19.84 -19.37 21.24
N ARG A 3 20.60 -20.03 22.13
CA ARG A 3 20.24 -21.37 22.66
C ARG A 3 18.86 -21.39 23.34
N LYS A 4 18.41 -20.25 23.86
CA LYS A 4 17.10 -20.08 24.47
C LYS A 4 15.97 -20.11 23.43
N GLU A 5 16.17 -19.47 22.28
CA GLU A 5 15.21 -19.50 21.17
C GLU A 5 15.03 -20.91 20.59
N LYS A 6 16.13 -21.68 20.45
CA LYS A 6 16.05 -23.07 19.97
C LYS A 6 15.28 -23.99 20.92
N LYS A 7 15.36 -23.75 22.24
CA LYS A 7 14.63 -24.54 23.24
C LYS A 7 13.13 -24.20 23.24
N ALA A 8 12.78 -22.91 23.18
CA ALA A 8 11.39 -22.47 23.10
C ALA A 8 10.70 -22.97 21.83
N PHE A 9 11.42 -23.01 20.71
CA PHE A 9 10.88 -23.50 19.44
C PHE A 9 10.70 -25.04 19.45
N GLY A 10 11.61 -25.77 20.10
CA GLY A 10 11.47 -27.21 20.29
C GLY A 10 10.29 -27.59 21.20
N GLU A 11 10.01 -26.78 22.22
CA GLU A 11 8.86 -26.96 23.11
C GLU A 11 7.53 -26.71 22.38
N LEU A 12 7.44 -25.65 21.56
CA LEU A 12 6.27 -25.33 20.74
C LEU A 12 5.95 -26.41 19.68
N LEU A 13 6.97 -26.96 19.02
CA LEU A 13 6.79 -28.05 18.04
C LEU A 13 6.33 -29.36 18.70
N GLY A 14 6.82 -29.65 19.90
CA GLY A 14 6.37 -30.80 20.68
C GLY A 14 4.92 -30.68 21.17
N GLU A 15 4.40 -29.46 21.28
CA GLU A 15 3.02 -29.17 21.69
C GLU A 15 2.05 -29.29 20.50
N LEU A 16 2.48 -28.84 19.31
CA LEU A 16 1.70 -28.96 18.06
C LEU A 16 1.52 -30.43 17.63
N GLN A 17 2.49 -31.28 17.92
CA GLN A 17 2.46 -32.71 17.58
C GLN A 17 1.56 -33.54 18.51
N LYS A 18 1.13 -32.96 19.65
CA LYS A 18 0.21 -33.60 20.61
C LYS A 18 -1.25 -33.19 20.39
N SER A 19 -1.53 -32.19 19.56
CA SER A 19 -2.87 -31.63 19.35
C SER A 19 -3.55 -32.05 18.04
N GLU A 20 -3.23 -33.22 17.48
CA GLU A 20 -4.09 -33.84 16.46
C GLU A 20 -5.24 -34.60 17.11
N THR A 21 -6.24 -33.88 17.61
CA THR A 21 -7.58 -34.43 17.81
C THR A 21 -8.61 -33.30 17.70
N TYR A 22 -9.21 -33.15 16.52
CA TYR A 22 -10.44 -32.38 16.33
C TYR A 22 -11.59 -33.33 15.94
N PRO A 23 -12.80 -33.15 16.51
CA PRO A 23 -13.93 -34.02 16.24
C PRO A 23 -14.67 -33.61 14.95
N ALA A 24 -14.95 -34.64 14.14
CA ALA A 24 -16.07 -34.85 13.23
C ALA A 24 -16.88 -33.64 12.71
N PHE A 25 -16.61 -33.23 11.47
CA PHE A 25 -17.62 -32.64 10.58
C PHE A 25 -17.35 -33.04 9.12
N ALA A 26 -17.65 -34.28 8.75
CA ALA A 26 -17.73 -34.72 7.36
C ALA A 26 -18.44 -36.08 7.24
N ALA A 27 -19.76 -36.08 7.32
CA ALA A 27 -20.59 -37.21 6.90
C ALA A 27 -21.62 -36.72 5.87
N SER A 28 -21.24 -36.76 4.61
CA SER A 28 -22.12 -37.06 3.45
C SER A 28 -21.38 -36.70 2.16
N GLN A 29 -20.71 -37.69 1.59
CA GLN A 29 -20.78 -38.03 0.18
C GLN A 29 -19.80 -39.17 -0.06
N GLY A 30 -20.35 -40.36 -0.29
CA GLY A 30 -19.59 -41.56 -0.51
C GLY A 30 -18.88 -41.52 -1.85
N LEU A 31 -17.56 -41.70 -1.84
CA LEU A 31 -16.80 -42.24 -2.96
C LEU A 31 -15.72 -43.18 -2.41
N LYS A 32 -15.59 -44.32 -3.11
CA LYS A 32 -14.96 -45.55 -2.69
C LYS A 32 -13.45 -45.40 -2.41
N LYS A 33 -13.02 -46.07 -1.34
CA LYS A 33 -11.63 -46.40 -1.03
C LYS A 33 -11.11 -47.44 -2.03
N LYS A 34 -9.99 -47.16 -2.70
CA LYS A 34 -9.10 -48.17 -3.29
C LYS A 34 -7.69 -47.83 -2.83
N GLY A 35 -7.08 -48.76 -2.09
CA GLY A 35 -5.77 -48.56 -1.49
C GLY A 35 -4.65 -48.61 -2.52
N ASP A 36 -3.54 -47.98 -2.18
CA ASP A 36 -2.24 -48.60 -2.38
C ASP A 36 -1.29 -48.21 -1.23
N SER A 37 -0.41 -49.15 -0.98
CA SER A 37 0.60 -49.30 0.04
C SER A 37 1.85 -48.45 -0.21
N GLY A 38 2.62 -48.17 0.85
CA GLY A 38 4.08 -48.10 0.72
C GLY A 38 4.79 -46.83 1.22
N SER A 39 5.58 -47.03 2.28
CA SER A 39 6.84 -46.33 2.60
C SER A 39 6.78 -44.94 3.25
N GLY A 40 6.53 -44.94 4.56
CA GLY A 40 7.09 -43.93 5.45
C GLY A 40 8.62 -44.07 5.54
N GLY A 41 9.35 -42.97 5.37
CA GLY A 41 10.81 -42.98 5.50
C GLY A 41 11.59 -41.83 4.83
N GLY A 42 10.96 -40.91 4.10
CA GLY A 42 11.70 -39.89 3.32
C GLY A 42 11.92 -38.51 3.98
N GLY A 43 11.13 -38.14 4.99
CA GLY A 43 11.07 -36.74 5.44
C GLY A 43 12.31 -36.24 6.20
N LYS A 44 13.02 -37.10 6.95
CA LYS A 44 14.21 -36.68 7.72
C LYS A 44 15.44 -36.47 6.85
N ASP A 45 15.55 -37.21 5.75
CA ASP A 45 16.73 -37.13 4.87
C ASP A 45 16.63 -35.94 3.92
N GLU A 46 15.42 -35.57 3.48
CA GLU A 46 15.18 -34.32 2.75
C GLU A 46 15.39 -33.09 3.62
N ILE A 47 14.95 -33.11 4.88
CA ILE A 47 15.15 -32.00 5.82
C ILE A 47 16.63 -31.81 6.17
N SER A 48 17.39 -32.91 6.28
CA SER A 48 18.85 -32.85 6.48
C SER A 48 19.56 -32.27 5.25
N ARG A 49 19.18 -32.69 4.04
CA ARG A 49 19.72 -32.15 2.79
C ARG A 49 19.41 -30.66 2.62
N LEU A 50 18.19 -30.24 2.93
CA LEU A 50 17.80 -28.83 2.86
C LEU A 50 18.56 -27.98 3.90
N SER A 51 18.87 -28.53 5.07
CA SER A 51 19.67 -27.84 6.10
C SER A 51 21.13 -27.67 5.69
N GLU A 52 21.74 -28.68 5.05
CA GLU A 52 23.12 -28.61 4.53
C GLU A 52 23.26 -27.59 3.38
N ILE A 53 22.28 -27.56 2.46
CA ILE A 53 22.24 -26.58 1.37
C ILE A 53 22.13 -25.15 1.95
N PHE A 54 21.30 -24.97 2.98
CA PHE A 54 21.11 -23.67 3.61
C PHE A 54 22.36 -23.19 4.37
N GLU A 55 23.06 -24.07 5.08
CA GLU A 55 24.32 -23.72 5.74
C GLU A 55 25.44 -23.39 4.74
N SER A 56 25.50 -24.10 3.61
CA SER A 56 26.45 -23.81 2.52
C SER A 56 26.24 -22.40 1.94
N VAL A 57 24.98 -21.99 1.73
CA VAL A 57 24.65 -20.64 1.21
C VAL A 57 24.96 -19.55 2.24
N LEU A 58 24.67 -19.78 3.53
CA LEU A 58 25.03 -18.84 4.60
C LEU A 58 26.54 -18.68 4.77
N ALA A 59 27.32 -19.74 4.55
CA ALA A 59 28.78 -19.68 4.58
C ALA A 59 29.35 -18.87 3.40
N GLN A 60 28.75 -18.97 2.21
CA GLN A 60 29.13 -18.15 1.04
C GLN A 60 28.83 -16.66 1.22
N VAL A 61 27.72 -16.31 1.88
CA VAL A 61 27.36 -14.92 2.16
C VAL A 61 28.28 -14.31 3.22
N ARG A 62 28.61 -15.04 4.30
CA ARG A 62 29.54 -14.54 5.34
C ARG A 62 31.00 -14.45 4.88
N GLY A 63 31.38 -15.13 3.79
CA GLY A 63 32.71 -15.06 3.20
C GLY A 63 32.95 -13.81 2.32
N LYS A 64 31.89 -13.19 1.79
CA LYS A 64 31.98 -12.01 0.91
C LYS A 64 32.20 -10.68 1.66
N ASP A 65 31.84 -10.59 2.93
CA ASP A 65 31.93 -9.37 3.73
C ASP A 65 33.34 -9.05 4.30
N LYS A 66 34.34 -9.92 4.11
CA LYS A 66 35.66 -9.76 4.75
C LYS A 66 36.76 -9.15 3.87
N ARG A 67 36.45 -8.56 2.70
CA ARG A 67 37.49 -8.01 1.79
C ARG A 67 37.33 -6.55 1.36
N GLY A 68 36.54 -5.74 2.05
CA GLY A 68 36.30 -4.34 1.67
C GLY A 68 36.45 -3.37 2.83
N GLY A 69 37.60 -3.35 3.51
CA GLY A 69 37.84 -2.39 4.58
C GLY A 69 39.25 -1.84 4.51
N GLU A 70 39.43 -0.67 3.90
CA GLU A 70 40.42 0.32 4.33
C GLU A 70 40.20 1.73 3.73
N ARG A 71 40.08 2.70 4.64
CA ARG A 71 40.42 4.14 4.53
C ARG A 71 39.67 5.04 3.52
N ARG A 72 38.83 5.93 4.07
CA ARG A 72 39.10 7.39 3.97
C ARG A 72 38.41 8.20 5.08
N GLN A 73 39.22 9.00 5.76
CA GLN A 73 38.86 9.91 6.83
C GLN A 73 38.13 11.16 6.32
N LEU A 74 37.33 11.72 7.24
CA LEU A 74 36.90 13.11 7.40
C LEU A 74 36.88 14.03 6.16
N ARG A 75 35.67 14.48 5.82
CA ARG A 75 35.44 15.88 5.45
C ARG A 75 34.02 16.29 5.84
N HIS A 76 33.94 17.27 6.72
CA HIS A 76 32.73 18.04 6.99
C HIS A 76 32.17 18.59 5.67
N ARG A 77 30.90 18.33 5.40
CA ARG A 77 30.09 19.12 4.48
C ARG A 77 28.65 19.07 4.98
N THR A 78 28.12 20.24 5.28
CA THR A 78 26.71 20.52 5.55
C THR A 78 25.85 19.92 4.44
N THR A 79 25.04 18.93 4.78
CA THR A 79 24.07 18.32 3.87
C THR A 79 22.72 18.98 4.09
N HIS A 80 22.29 19.76 3.10
CA HIS A 80 20.87 19.85 2.78
C HIS A 80 20.37 18.41 2.57
N THR A 81 19.35 18.02 3.33
CA THR A 81 18.61 16.79 3.09
C THR A 81 17.87 16.98 1.77
N GLU A 82 18.41 16.39 0.70
CA GLU A 82 17.61 16.05 -0.48
C GLU A 82 16.69 14.92 -0.01
N GLU A 83 15.43 15.25 0.26
CA GLU A 83 14.39 14.25 0.49
C GLU A 83 14.23 13.48 -0.83
N GLU A 84 14.43 12.16 -0.81
CA GLU A 84 14.04 11.29 -1.93
C GLU A 84 12.51 11.43 -2.09
N CYS A 85 12.07 12.17 -3.10
CA CYS A 85 10.67 12.23 -3.46
C CYS A 85 10.25 10.85 -3.98
N ASP A 86 9.17 10.30 -3.43
CA ASP A 86 8.62 9.02 -3.87
C ASP A 86 8.28 9.08 -5.37
N GLU A 87 8.52 8.02 -6.16
CA GLU A 87 8.20 8.00 -7.61
C GLU A 87 6.72 8.36 -7.90
N GLU A 88 5.82 8.02 -6.96
CA GLU A 88 4.39 8.37 -7.01
C GLU A 88 4.14 9.88 -6.76
N ASP A 89 5.01 10.55 -6.00
CA ASP A 89 4.95 11.99 -5.73
C ASP A 89 5.62 12.81 -6.83
N GLU A 90 6.76 12.36 -7.36
CA GLU A 90 7.38 12.97 -8.53
C GLU A 90 6.43 12.93 -9.73
N MET A 91 5.77 11.80 -9.97
CA MET A 91 4.77 11.68 -11.04
C MET A 91 3.60 12.65 -10.84
N TRP A 92 3.10 12.78 -9.62
CA TRP A 92 2.03 13.73 -9.30
C TRP A 92 2.45 15.19 -9.44
N ALA A 93 3.68 15.52 -9.05
CA ALA A 93 4.25 16.86 -9.24
C ALA A 93 4.47 17.17 -10.73
N GLU A 94 5.01 16.22 -11.52
CA GLU A 94 5.14 16.32 -12.98
C GLU A 94 3.77 16.56 -13.65
N MET A 95 2.72 15.87 -13.18
CA MET A 95 1.36 15.95 -13.73
C MET A 95 0.55 17.18 -13.30
N THR A 96 0.81 17.75 -12.11
CA THR A 96 0.11 18.95 -11.60
C THR A 96 0.72 20.26 -12.08
N VAL A 97 1.99 20.26 -12.51
CA VAL A 97 2.71 21.45 -13.01
C VAL A 97 2.58 21.62 -14.54
N GLY A 98 2.06 20.62 -15.26
CA GLY A 98 1.89 20.69 -16.71
C GLY A 98 0.70 21.55 -17.15
N GLU A 99 0.94 22.82 -17.47
CA GLU A 99 0.06 23.59 -18.35
C GLU A 99 0.08 22.98 -19.77
N GLY A 100 -1.08 22.47 -20.20
CA GLY A 100 -1.55 22.46 -21.59
C GLY A 100 -0.54 22.14 -22.69
N GLY A 101 -0.11 20.88 -22.79
CA GLY A 101 0.56 20.37 -23.97
C GLY A 101 0.11 18.94 -24.27
N GLU A 102 -0.87 18.77 -25.15
CA GLU A 102 -1.18 17.46 -25.73
C GLU A 102 0.05 16.99 -26.53
N THR A 103 0.93 16.20 -25.91
CA THR A 103 1.87 15.41 -26.70
C THR A 103 1.09 14.26 -27.31
N VAL A 104 0.54 14.47 -28.50
CA VAL A 104 0.04 13.40 -29.36
C VAL A 104 1.26 12.56 -29.74
N VAL A 105 1.58 11.57 -28.91
CA VAL A 105 2.60 10.59 -29.21
C VAL A 105 2.00 9.61 -30.21
N ASP A 106 2.30 9.78 -31.49
CA ASP A 106 1.88 8.84 -32.53
C ASP A 106 2.61 7.50 -32.33
N ILE A 107 1.83 6.50 -31.92
CA ILE A 107 2.29 5.14 -31.64
C ILE A 107 2.91 4.51 -32.89
N SER A 108 2.48 4.95 -34.07
CA SER A 108 2.98 4.48 -35.37
C SER A 108 4.44 4.85 -35.58
N GLU A 109 4.83 6.06 -35.16
CA GLU A 109 6.20 6.60 -35.32
C GLU A 109 7.18 5.96 -34.31
N ILE A 110 6.70 5.62 -33.11
CA ILE A 110 7.53 4.94 -32.09
C ILE A 110 7.69 3.44 -32.38
N LEU A 111 6.65 2.80 -32.93
CA LEU A 111 6.69 1.36 -33.22
C LEU A 111 7.21 1.03 -34.62
N GLY A 112 7.37 2.01 -35.50
CA GLY A 112 8.03 1.78 -36.78
C GLY A 112 8.21 3.01 -37.65
N GLU A 113 9.37 3.64 -37.55
CA GLU A 113 10.23 3.92 -38.71
C GLU A 113 11.68 3.59 -38.32
N GLU A 114 12.37 2.83 -39.19
CA GLU A 114 13.80 2.46 -39.12
C GLU A 114 14.29 1.60 -37.92
N GLY A 115 14.02 0.29 -37.99
CA GLY A 115 15.02 -0.75 -37.62
C GLY A 115 15.32 -1.00 -36.14
N LYS A 116 14.71 -0.29 -35.18
CA LYS A 116 14.83 -0.60 -33.75
C LYS A 116 13.47 -0.87 -33.14
N GLN A 117 13.14 -2.15 -32.99
CA GLN A 117 11.99 -2.56 -32.17
C GLN A 117 12.12 -1.92 -30.79
N VAL A 118 11.20 -1.03 -30.44
CA VAL A 118 11.14 -0.48 -29.08
C VAL A 118 10.90 -1.64 -28.13
N PRO A 119 11.73 -1.82 -27.08
CA PRO A 119 11.56 -2.92 -26.17
C PRO A 119 10.17 -2.86 -25.54
N ILE A 120 9.49 -4.00 -25.44
CA ILE A 120 8.10 -4.09 -24.98
C ILE A 120 7.84 -3.35 -23.64
N GLN A 121 8.83 -3.33 -22.75
CA GLN A 121 8.78 -2.59 -21.49
C GLN A 121 8.69 -1.08 -21.69
N ARG A 122 9.41 -0.52 -22.68
CA ARG A 122 9.33 0.90 -23.02
C ARG A 122 7.98 1.23 -23.65
N ALA A 123 7.44 0.36 -24.49
CA ALA A 123 6.09 0.52 -25.05
C ALA A 123 5.01 0.53 -23.95
N ILE A 124 5.09 -0.40 -22.98
CA ILE A 124 4.20 -0.41 -21.81
C ILE A 124 4.27 0.91 -21.05
N ARG A 125 5.48 1.43 -20.76
CA ARG A 125 5.64 2.71 -20.04
C ARG A 125 5.03 3.89 -20.79
N ILE A 126 5.22 3.96 -22.11
CA ILE A 126 4.64 5.02 -22.95
C ILE A 126 3.12 4.97 -22.92
N ILE A 127 2.54 3.78 -23.08
CA ILE A 127 1.08 3.59 -23.03
C ILE A 127 0.52 3.93 -21.65
N VAL A 128 1.18 3.48 -20.57
CA VAL A 128 0.76 3.82 -19.20
C VAL A 128 0.76 5.33 -19.00
N LYS A 129 1.79 6.06 -19.47
CA LYS A 129 1.84 7.53 -19.35
C LYS A 129 0.69 8.19 -20.12
N ARG A 130 0.50 7.82 -21.40
CA ARG A 130 -0.59 8.34 -22.25
C ARG A 130 -1.97 8.10 -21.63
N GLU A 131 -2.24 6.87 -21.22
CA GLU A 131 -3.56 6.53 -20.65
C GLU A 131 -3.76 7.15 -19.26
N ALA A 132 -2.70 7.34 -18.47
CA ALA A 132 -2.77 8.08 -17.21
C ALA A 132 -3.17 9.54 -17.44
N GLU A 133 -2.50 10.24 -18.36
CA GLU A 133 -2.80 11.63 -18.71
C GLU A 133 -4.26 11.80 -19.17
N LYS A 134 -4.75 10.89 -20.02
CA LYS A 134 -6.16 10.90 -20.44
C LYS A 134 -7.13 10.77 -19.26
N ILE A 135 -6.91 9.79 -18.38
CA ILE A 135 -7.79 9.56 -17.23
C ILE A 135 -7.72 10.74 -16.26
N GLU A 136 -6.53 11.31 -16.06
CA GLU A 136 -6.33 12.49 -15.21
C GLU A 136 -7.04 13.72 -15.77
N ASN A 137 -6.95 13.99 -17.06
CA ASN A 137 -7.66 15.10 -17.68
C ASN A 137 -9.17 14.98 -17.46
N VAL A 138 -9.73 13.79 -17.64
CA VAL A 138 -11.15 13.53 -17.37
C VAL A 138 -11.48 13.71 -15.88
N LEU A 139 -10.59 13.32 -14.96
CA LEU A 139 -10.78 13.56 -13.53
C LEU A 139 -10.73 15.06 -13.19
N LYS A 140 -9.81 15.83 -13.79
CA LYS A 140 -9.69 17.29 -13.63
C LYS A 140 -10.91 18.02 -14.21
N GLU A 141 -11.41 17.57 -15.36
CA GLU A 141 -12.67 18.08 -15.93
C GLU A 141 -13.84 17.83 -14.98
N ALA A 142 -13.93 16.64 -14.38
CA ALA A 142 -14.99 16.30 -13.43
C ALA A 142 -14.94 17.11 -12.12
N VAL A 143 -13.78 17.63 -11.73
CA VAL A 143 -13.64 18.59 -10.61
C VAL A 143 -14.27 19.94 -10.96
N ASN A 144 -14.18 20.37 -12.22
CA ASN A 144 -14.72 21.64 -12.69
C ASN A 144 -16.20 21.54 -13.10
N ASP A 145 -16.76 20.33 -13.17
CA ASP A 145 -18.16 20.07 -13.47
C ASP A 145 -19.05 20.32 -12.23
N ASP A 146 -20.32 20.66 -12.45
CA ASP A 146 -21.29 20.99 -11.39
C ASP A 146 -21.76 19.76 -10.58
N LYS A 147 -21.19 18.58 -10.85
CA LYS A 147 -21.55 17.30 -10.21
C LYS A 147 -20.86 17.07 -8.87
N GLY A 148 -19.87 17.88 -8.50
CA GLY A 148 -19.18 17.77 -7.21
C GLY A 148 -18.36 16.49 -7.06
N ASP A 149 -18.29 15.98 -5.82
CA ASP A 149 -17.56 14.75 -5.46
C ASP A 149 -18.10 13.49 -6.16
N ILE A 150 -19.40 13.48 -6.48
CA ILE A 150 -20.06 12.41 -7.25
C ILE A 150 -19.51 12.34 -8.68
N GLY A 151 -19.16 13.48 -9.29
CA GLY A 151 -18.58 13.53 -10.64
C GLY A 151 -17.25 12.79 -10.72
N ILE A 152 -16.32 13.09 -9.79
CA ILE A 152 -15.03 12.38 -9.67
C ILE A 152 -15.27 10.87 -9.47
N TRP A 153 -16.25 10.53 -8.65
CA TRP A 153 -16.58 9.14 -8.36
C TRP A 153 -17.12 8.37 -9.57
N ASP A 154 -17.95 9.02 -10.38
CA ASP A 154 -18.44 8.46 -11.64
C ASP A 154 -17.30 8.18 -12.60
N VAL A 155 -16.32 9.09 -12.71
CA VAL A 155 -15.09 8.87 -13.49
C VAL A 155 -14.29 7.69 -12.93
N CYS A 156 -14.18 7.55 -11.60
CA CYS A 156 -13.50 6.39 -11.01
C CYS A 156 -14.16 5.07 -11.44
N LYS A 157 -15.50 5.00 -11.40
CA LYS A 157 -16.26 3.83 -11.87
C LYS A 157 -16.05 3.56 -13.35
N ALA A 158 -16.18 4.59 -14.18
CA ALA A 158 -16.13 4.46 -15.63
C ALA A 158 -14.71 4.18 -16.15
N ARG A 159 -13.68 4.82 -15.60
CA ARG A 159 -12.33 4.81 -16.17
C ARG A 159 -11.31 4.01 -15.37
N ILE A 160 -11.46 3.91 -14.05
CA ILE A 160 -10.46 3.26 -13.18
C ILE A 160 -10.90 1.83 -12.84
N PHE A 161 -12.08 1.67 -12.26
CA PHE A 161 -12.59 0.37 -11.83
C PHE A 161 -12.87 -0.57 -13.00
N SER A 162 -13.29 -0.03 -14.16
CA SER A 162 -13.50 -0.79 -15.40
C SER A 162 -12.22 -1.45 -15.94
N MET A 163 -11.02 -0.91 -15.66
CA MET A 163 -9.76 -1.49 -16.13
C MET A 163 -9.55 -2.93 -15.63
N LEU A 164 -10.17 -3.28 -14.50
CA LEU A 164 -10.07 -4.60 -13.89
C LEU A 164 -10.77 -5.70 -14.70
N GLU A 165 -11.69 -5.33 -15.61
CA GLU A 165 -12.30 -6.27 -16.55
C GLU A 165 -11.25 -6.95 -17.44
N HIS A 166 -10.11 -6.30 -17.67
CA HIS A 166 -9.00 -6.87 -18.45
C HIS A 166 -8.09 -7.83 -17.67
N ILE A 167 -8.24 -7.92 -16.33
CA ILE A 167 -7.41 -8.78 -15.46
C ILE A 167 -8.18 -9.98 -14.92
N GLY A 168 -9.47 -9.81 -14.62
CA GLY A 168 -10.28 -10.86 -14.01
C GLY A 168 -10.50 -12.08 -14.91
N PRO A 169 -10.70 -13.29 -14.36
CA PRO A 169 -11.43 -14.32 -15.09
C PRO A 169 -12.80 -13.72 -15.48
N ASN A 170 -13.34 -14.06 -16.64
CA ASN A 170 -14.64 -13.61 -17.17
C ASN A 170 -15.86 -14.04 -16.30
N THR A 171 -15.77 -13.98 -14.97
CA THR A 171 -16.72 -14.54 -14.01
C THR A 171 -17.49 -13.47 -13.22
N VAL A 172 -17.59 -12.23 -13.71
CA VAL A 172 -18.54 -11.26 -13.15
C VAL A 172 -19.77 -11.19 -14.06
N SER A 173 -20.78 -11.98 -13.68
CA SER A 173 -22.21 -11.85 -13.97
C SER A 173 -22.61 -10.84 -15.05
N GLY A 174 -23.20 -11.32 -16.16
CA GLY A 174 -23.80 -10.50 -17.21
C GLY A 174 -24.90 -9.50 -16.78
N GLN A 175 -25.21 -9.41 -15.47
CA GLN A 175 -26.07 -8.38 -14.89
C GLN A 175 -25.36 -7.03 -14.70
N ARG A 176 -24.06 -6.99 -14.36
CA ARG A 176 -23.33 -5.71 -14.20
C ARG A 176 -22.99 -5.07 -15.54
N LYS A 177 -22.68 -5.89 -16.55
CA LYS A 177 -22.38 -5.44 -17.92
C LYS A 177 -23.54 -4.59 -18.50
N ARG A 178 -24.80 -4.97 -18.24
CA ARG A 178 -25.98 -4.24 -18.70
C ARG A 178 -26.24 -2.90 -18.00
N GLN A 179 -25.86 -2.75 -16.73
CA GLN A 179 -26.08 -1.50 -16.00
C GLN A 179 -25.04 -0.43 -16.36
N TYR A 180 -23.78 -0.82 -16.65
CA TYR A 180 -22.74 0.14 -17.04
C TYR A 180 -22.78 0.49 -18.54
N GLU A 181 -23.14 -0.45 -19.43
CA GLU A 181 -23.26 -0.19 -20.88
C GLU A 181 -24.47 0.66 -21.27
N GLN A 182 -25.49 0.78 -20.41
CA GLN A 182 -26.70 1.55 -20.71
C GLN A 182 -26.64 3.03 -20.35
N GLU A 183 -25.68 3.49 -19.53
CA GLU A 183 -25.71 4.87 -19.02
C GLU A 183 -24.48 5.73 -19.35
N GLN A 184 -23.28 5.19 -19.63
CA GLN A 184 -22.11 6.03 -19.93
C GLN A 184 -21.18 5.44 -21.00
N GLY A 185 -20.80 6.30 -21.97
CA GLY A 185 -20.03 5.95 -23.17
C GLY A 185 -18.67 5.28 -22.92
N GLN A 186 -18.21 4.57 -23.96
CA GLN A 186 -17.11 3.60 -24.00
C GLN A 186 -15.94 3.84 -23.03
N PRO A 187 -15.74 2.95 -22.04
CA PRO A 187 -14.56 2.91 -21.20
C PRO A 187 -13.57 1.91 -21.78
N THR A 188 -12.77 2.32 -22.76
CA THR A 188 -11.76 1.41 -23.33
C THR A 188 -10.40 2.06 -23.25
N LEU A 189 -9.52 1.43 -22.47
CA LEU A 189 -8.08 1.69 -22.55
C LEU A 189 -7.64 1.47 -24.00
N GLU A 190 -7.02 2.47 -24.60
CA GLU A 190 -6.56 2.39 -25.99
C GLU A 190 -5.18 1.72 -26.04
N ILE A 191 -5.17 0.40 -25.95
CA ILE A 191 -3.92 -0.38 -25.94
C ILE A 191 -3.73 -1.06 -27.31
N PRO A 192 -2.61 -0.77 -28.01
CA PRO A 192 -2.26 -1.47 -29.24
C PRO A 192 -2.16 -2.99 -29.03
N ALA A 193 -2.60 -3.78 -30.03
CA ALA A 193 -2.59 -5.25 -29.95
C ALA A 193 -1.19 -5.86 -29.74
N SER A 194 -0.13 -5.11 -30.04
CA SER A 194 1.28 -5.51 -29.82
C SER A 194 1.71 -5.45 -28.36
N VAL A 195 0.92 -4.85 -27.46
CA VAL A 195 1.29 -4.63 -26.07
C VAL A 195 0.38 -5.42 -25.12
N PRO A 196 0.93 -6.17 -24.16
CA PRO A 196 0.12 -6.93 -23.22
C PRO A 196 -0.65 -5.99 -22.29
N VAL A 197 -1.98 -6.14 -22.25
CA VAL A 197 -2.88 -5.30 -21.46
C VAL A 197 -2.64 -5.44 -19.95
N LYS A 198 -2.38 -6.66 -19.47
CA LYS A 198 -2.24 -6.93 -18.03
C LYS A 198 -1.14 -6.07 -17.35
N PRO A 199 0.11 -6.02 -17.84
CA PRO A 199 1.13 -5.12 -17.29
C PRO A 199 0.76 -3.64 -17.30
N VAL A 200 0.01 -3.18 -18.33
CA VAL A 200 -0.47 -1.80 -18.40
C VAL A 200 -1.44 -1.53 -17.24
N VAL A 201 -2.45 -2.39 -17.06
CA VAL A 201 -3.46 -2.21 -16.00
C VAL A 201 -2.84 -2.34 -14.61
N VAL A 202 -1.95 -3.31 -14.37
CA VAL A 202 -1.28 -3.48 -13.06
C VAL A 202 -0.47 -2.23 -12.66
N SER A 203 0.10 -1.53 -13.64
CA SER A 203 0.84 -0.28 -13.40
C SER A 203 -0.08 0.94 -13.28
N LEU A 204 -1.11 1.02 -14.13
CA LEU A 204 -1.98 2.19 -14.24
C LEU A 204 -3.03 2.27 -13.11
N TYR A 205 -3.58 1.13 -12.70
CA TYR A 205 -4.67 1.05 -11.72
C TYR A 205 -4.35 1.68 -10.34
N PRO A 206 -3.29 1.25 -9.63
CA PRO A 206 -2.93 1.87 -8.35
C PRO A 206 -2.65 3.37 -8.47
N LYS A 207 -1.99 3.78 -9.57
CA LYS A 207 -1.67 5.18 -9.83
C LYS A 207 -2.92 6.02 -9.97
N MET A 208 -3.88 5.60 -10.81
CA MET A 208 -5.10 6.39 -11.00
C MET A 208 -5.99 6.40 -9.77
N LEU A 209 -6.01 5.34 -8.95
CA LEU A 209 -6.68 5.37 -7.65
C LEU A 209 -6.08 6.43 -6.72
N LEU A 210 -4.76 6.49 -6.64
CA LEU A 210 -4.07 7.55 -5.89
C LEU A 210 -4.42 8.92 -6.48
N VAL A 211 -4.44 9.04 -7.82
CA VAL A 211 -4.82 10.29 -8.51
C VAL A 211 -6.19 10.79 -8.08
N ALA A 212 -7.19 9.93 -8.24
CA ALA A 212 -8.56 10.21 -7.85
C ALA A 212 -8.70 10.53 -6.35
N PHE A 213 -7.98 9.79 -5.49
CA PHE A 213 -8.05 10.00 -4.04
C PHE A 213 -7.55 11.41 -3.65
N ARG A 214 -6.40 11.86 -4.17
CA ARG A 214 -5.92 13.21 -3.79
C ARG A 214 -6.80 14.31 -4.37
N LEU A 215 -7.30 14.16 -5.61
CA LEU A 215 -8.25 15.14 -6.16
C LEU A 215 -9.51 15.25 -5.30
N LEU A 216 -10.06 14.11 -4.89
CA LEU A 216 -11.22 14.08 -4.01
C LEU A 216 -10.92 14.73 -2.64
N ASN A 217 -9.76 14.42 -2.05
CA ASN A 217 -9.35 14.98 -0.76
C ASN A 217 -9.05 16.49 -0.83
N GLN A 218 -8.48 16.96 -1.93
CA GLN A 218 -8.12 18.37 -2.15
C GLN A 218 -9.35 19.24 -2.41
N HIS A 219 -10.25 18.81 -3.30
CA HIS A 219 -11.39 19.61 -3.72
C HIS A 219 -12.64 19.38 -2.85
N TYR A 220 -12.79 18.18 -2.27
CA TYR A 220 -13.97 17.80 -1.48
C TYR A 220 -13.60 17.12 -0.14
N PRO A 221 -12.82 17.77 0.75
CA PRO A 221 -12.33 17.16 1.99
C PRO A 221 -13.42 16.70 2.97
N LYS A 222 -14.65 17.21 2.82
CA LYS A 222 -15.83 16.83 3.64
C LYS A 222 -16.66 15.70 3.02
N SER A 223 -16.26 15.20 1.85
CA SER A 223 -16.96 14.14 1.15
C SER A 223 -16.95 12.85 1.96
N GLN A 224 -18.12 12.24 2.09
CA GLN A 224 -18.26 10.90 2.70
C GLN A 224 -17.65 9.81 1.82
N LEU A 225 -17.45 10.08 0.53
CA LEU A 225 -16.87 9.12 -0.42
C LEU A 225 -15.40 8.84 -0.11
N ILE A 226 -14.67 9.79 0.47
CA ILE A 226 -13.26 9.59 0.86
C ILE A 226 -13.15 8.49 1.93
N GLY A 227 -14.02 8.54 2.94
CA GLY A 227 -14.07 7.50 3.99
C GLY A 227 -14.48 6.13 3.45
N GLN A 228 -15.32 6.09 2.41
CA GLN A 228 -15.79 4.86 1.78
C GLN A 228 -14.83 4.31 0.72
N PHE A 229 -13.90 5.12 0.21
CA PHE A 229 -13.01 4.83 -0.93
C PHE A 229 -12.40 3.44 -0.84
N ARG A 230 -11.87 3.13 0.34
CA ARG A 230 -11.25 1.87 0.70
C ARG A 230 -12.20 0.67 0.68
N SER A 231 -13.40 0.83 1.24
CA SER A 231 -14.43 -0.22 1.23
C SER A 231 -14.90 -0.50 -0.20
N THR A 232 -14.93 0.54 -1.04
CA THR A 232 -15.28 0.43 -2.45
C THR A 232 -14.22 -0.32 -3.25
N ILE A 233 -12.93 -0.03 -3.08
CA ILE A 233 -11.86 -0.80 -3.72
C ILE A 233 -12.05 -2.30 -3.41
N LYS A 234 -12.30 -2.63 -2.13
CA LYS A 234 -12.54 -4.03 -1.75
C LYS A 234 -13.81 -4.62 -2.38
N SER A 235 -14.89 -3.85 -2.50
CA SER A 235 -16.16 -4.32 -3.08
C SER A 235 -16.11 -4.53 -4.60
N HIS A 236 -15.14 -3.93 -5.29
CA HIS A 236 -14.87 -4.16 -6.71
C HIS A 236 -14.18 -5.50 -6.99
N GLY A 237 -13.86 -6.27 -5.96
CA GLY A 237 -13.43 -7.66 -6.05
C GLY A 237 -11.95 -7.85 -5.74
N ARG A 238 -11.50 -9.11 -5.80
CA ARG A 238 -10.16 -9.50 -5.34
C ARG A 238 -9.03 -8.79 -6.12
N ALA A 239 -9.19 -8.65 -7.44
CA ALA A 239 -8.18 -7.95 -8.26
C ALA A 239 -8.07 -6.47 -7.85
N SER A 240 -9.20 -5.79 -7.61
CA SER A 240 -9.22 -4.43 -7.09
C SER A 240 -8.57 -4.34 -5.71
N ALA A 241 -8.89 -5.28 -4.81
CA ALA A 241 -8.35 -5.30 -3.46
C ALA A 241 -6.83 -5.51 -3.41
N VAL A 242 -6.25 -6.22 -4.38
CA VAL A 242 -4.80 -6.46 -4.46
C VAL A 242 -4.08 -5.33 -5.20
N LEU A 243 -4.65 -4.82 -6.29
CA LEU A 243 -4.01 -3.76 -7.09
C LEU A 243 -4.27 -2.37 -6.50
N GLY A 244 -5.33 -2.19 -5.74
CA GLY A 244 -5.70 -0.95 -5.07
C GLY A 244 -5.00 -0.74 -3.73
N THR A 245 -3.90 -1.45 -3.49
CA THR A 245 -3.05 -1.26 -2.33
C THR A 245 -1.69 -0.76 -2.80
N SER A 246 -1.45 0.54 -2.67
CA SER A 246 -0.12 1.15 -2.87
C SER A 246 0.30 1.91 -1.61
N THR A 247 1.61 2.01 -1.39
CA THR A 247 2.15 2.73 -0.23
C THR A 247 1.71 4.19 -0.24
N GLY A 248 1.72 4.88 -1.39
CA GLY A 248 1.22 6.25 -1.49
C GLY A 248 -0.26 6.37 -1.12
N LEU A 249 -1.12 5.45 -1.54
CA LEU A 249 -2.54 5.49 -1.18
C LEU A 249 -2.74 5.35 0.34
N TYR A 250 -1.98 4.46 0.97
CA TYR A 250 -2.01 4.33 2.43
C TYR A 250 -1.49 5.59 3.15
N ASN A 251 -0.44 6.23 2.63
CA ASN A 251 0.08 7.48 3.18
C ASN A 251 -0.98 8.60 3.14
N GLU A 252 -1.71 8.72 2.03
CA GLU A 252 -2.82 9.68 1.90
C GLU A 252 -3.99 9.33 2.83
N LEU A 253 -4.37 8.05 2.93
CA LEU A 253 -5.40 7.61 3.85
C LEU A 253 -5.02 7.88 5.31
N ILE A 254 -3.78 7.57 5.72
CA ILE A 254 -3.30 7.85 7.09
C ILE A 254 -3.42 9.34 7.40
N SER A 255 -3.00 10.18 6.46
CA SER A 255 -3.09 11.64 6.59
C SER A 255 -4.55 12.11 6.72
N PHE A 256 -5.45 11.55 5.91
CA PHE A 256 -6.89 11.83 5.97
C PHE A 256 -7.54 11.40 7.29
N TYR A 257 -7.27 10.18 7.77
CA TYR A 257 -7.83 9.70 9.04
C TYR A 257 -7.32 10.52 10.24
N TRP A 258 -6.06 10.95 10.19
CA TRP A 258 -5.50 11.84 11.21
C TRP A 258 -6.10 13.24 11.16
N GLN A 259 -5.96 13.94 10.04
CA GLN A 259 -6.28 15.38 9.95
C GLN A 259 -7.77 15.64 9.68
N GLY A 260 -8.41 14.81 8.86
CA GLY A 260 -9.81 14.97 8.46
C GLY A 260 -10.78 14.37 9.47
N MET A 261 -10.50 13.14 9.93
CA MET A 261 -11.42 12.40 10.80
C MET A 261 -11.11 12.47 12.29
N ASN A 262 -9.92 12.93 12.69
CA ASN A 262 -9.44 12.84 14.07
C ASN A 262 -9.57 11.40 14.62
N ASP A 263 -9.23 10.41 13.80
CA ASP A 263 -9.39 9.00 14.11
C ASP A 263 -8.04 8.29 14.13
N LEU A 264 -7.44 8.25 15.32
CA LEU A 264 -6.17 7.57 15.54
C LEU A 264 -6.31 6.04 15.52
N GLY A 265 -7.49 5.52 15.87
CA GLY A 265 -7.80 4.10 15.74
C GLY A 265 -7.82 3.67 14.28
N GLY A 266 -8.37 4.51 13.40
CA GLY A 266 -8.33 4.36 11.95
C GLY A 266 -6.90 4.34 11.41
N VAL A 267 -6.03 5.25 11.87
CA VAL A 267 -4.60 5.24 11.52
C VAL A 267 -3.94 3.90 11.90
N ILE A 268 -4.13 3.42 13.12
CA ILE A 268 -3.60 2.11 13.56
C ILE A 268 -4.14 0.97 12.69
N SER A 269 -5.43 0.99 12.36
CA SER A 269 -6.07 -0.04 11.55
C SER A 269 -5.49 -0.10 10.14
N LEU A 270 -5.14 1.06 9.55
CA LEU A 270 -4.46 1.14 8.26
C LEU A 270 -3.03 0.57 8.34
N LEU A 271 -2.27 0.90 9.38
CA LEU A 271 -0.91 0.37 9.57
C LEU A 271 -0.91 -1.16 9.76
N GLN A 272 -1.83 -1.68 10.58
CA GLN A 272 -2.02 -3.12 10.78
C GLN A 272 -2.31 -3.83 9.48
N GLU A 273 -3.14 -3.23 8.65
CA GLU A 273 -3.45 -3.84 7.37
C GLU A 273 -2.30 -3.76 6.37
N MET A 274 -1.55 -2.66 6.31
CA MET A 274 -0.33 -2.61 5.51
C MET A 274 0.58 -3.79 5.88
N GLU A 275 0.69 -4.11 7.17
CA GLU A 275 1.41 -5.29 7.64
C GLU A 275 0.78 -6.62 7.18
N VAL A 276 -0.55 -6.79 7.28
CA VAL A 276 -1.26 -8.02 6.88
C VAL A 276 -1.20 -8.26 5.36
N ILE A 277 -1.37 -7.21 4.56
CA ILE A 277 -1.34 -7.29 3.09
C ILE A 277 0.11 -7.37 2.58
N GLY A 278 1.08 -6.96 3.39
CA GLY A 278 2.48 -6.89 3.01
C GLY A 278 2.83 -5.64 2.20
N VAL A 279 2.06 -4.57 2.36
CA VAL A 279 2.41 -3.25 1.81
C VAL A 279 3.50 -2.65 2.68
N ASP A 280 4.62 -2.32 2.05
CA ASP A 280 5.77 -1.82 2.76
C ASP A 280 5.68 -0.31 3.01
N ALA A 281 5.82 0.07 4.27
CA ALA A 281 5.98 1.47 4.66
C ALA A 281 7.29 2.05 4.07
N ASN A 282 7.22 3.30 3.60
CA ASN A 282 8.38 4.03 3.08
C ASN A 282 8.82 5.15 4.04
N GLU A 283 9.81 5.94 3.61
CA GLU A 283 10.30 7.10 4.39
C GLU A 283 9.17 8.09 4.66
N ARG A 284 8.31 8.35 3.66
CA ARG A 284 7.14 9.21 3.81
C ARG A 284 6.13 8.69 4.83
N THR A 285 5.86 7.39 4.88
CA THR A 285 5.02 6.80 5.95
C THR A 285 5.59 7.13 7.32
N CYS A 286 6.90 6.94 7.50
CA CYS A 286 7.57 7.22 8.78
C CYS A 286 7.52 8.73 9.11
N TYR A 287 7.70 9.59 8.12
CA TYR A 287 7.60 11.03 8.27
C TYR A 287 6.21 11.47 8.73
N ILE A 288 5.15 10.98 8.08
CA ILE A 288 3.76 11.28 8.45
C ILE A 288 3.51 10.87 9.89
N LEU A 289 3.91 9.65 10.28
CA LEU A 289 3.73 9.18 11.65
C LEU A 289 4.51 10.06 12.63
N LYS A 290 5.77 10.43 12.35
CA LYS A 290 6.54 11.36 13.19
C LYS A 290 5.84 12.72 13.33
N GLU A 291 5.22 13.23 12.27
CA GLU A 291 4.53 14.52 12.36
C GLU A 291 3.26 14.43 13.22
N ILE A 292 2.51 13.32 13.11
CA ILE A 292 1.42 13.01 14.05
C ILE A 292 1.93 13.05 15.49
N LEU A 293 3.10 12.46 15.76
CA LEU A 293 3.70 12.47 17.10
C LEU A 293 4.05 13.87 17.57
N ARG A 294 4.76 14.64 16.73
CA ARG A 294 5.20 16.00 17.08
C ARG A 294 4.02 16.92 17.32
N GLN A 295 3.00 16.84 16.47
CA GLN A 295 1.77 17.61 16.65
C GLN A 295 1.11 17.26 17.98
N ARG A 296 1.01 15.98 18.30
CA ARG A 296 0.42 15.52 19.56
C ARG A 296 1.21 15.97 20.79
N ASP A 297 2.53 15.91 20.75
CA ASP A 297 3.37 16.34 21.86
C ASP A 297 3.24 17.84 22.12
N ARG A 298 3.07 18.65 21.06
CA ARG A 298 2.75 20.08 21.17
C ARG A 298 1.37 20.27 21.82
N ASP A 299 0.35 19.59 21.31
CA ASP A 299 -1.02 19.70 21.83
C ASP A 299 -1.12 19.30 23.31
N LEU A 300 -0.38 18.24 23.71
CA LEU A 300 -0.26 17.80 25.10
C LEU A 300 0.36 18.88 25.98
N LYS A 301 1.51 19.44 25.57
CA LYS A 301 2.19 20.51 26.33
C LYS A 301 1.29 21.73 26.48
N ASP A 302 0.61 22.14 25.42
CA ASP A 302 -0.28 23.30 25.42
C ASP A 302 -1.52 23.08 26.29
N HIS A 303 -2.07 21.85 26.29
CA HIS A 303 -3.17 21.48 27.17
C HIS A 303 -2.75 21.53 28.66
N TRP A 304 -1.60 20.93 29.00
CA TRP A 304 -1.11 20.95 30.39
C TRP A 304 -0.73 22.34 30.86
N TYR A 305 -0.15 23.17 29.97
CA TYR A 305 0.14 24.57 30.27
C TYR A 305 -1.13 25.36 30.58
N ARG A 306 -2.17 25.25 29.73
CA ARG A 306 -3.46 25.92 29.95
C ARG A 306 -4.16 25.44 31.22
N ARG A 307 -4.14 24.13 31.49
CA ARG A 307 -4.75 23.56 32.70
C ARG A 307 -4.10 24.10 33.98
N ARG A 308 -2.77 24.25 33.98
CA ARG A 308 -2.04 24.83 35.11
C ARG A 308 -2.42 26.29 35.37
N GLN A 309 -2.61 27.09 34.31
CA GLN A 309 -3.05 28.48 34.46
C GLN A 309 -4.49 28.61 34.99
N VAL A 310 -5.38 27.70 34.60
CA VAL A 310 -6.78 27.67 35.06
C VAL A 310 -6.89 27.23 36.53
N GLU A 311 -6.03 26.32 36.99
CA GLU A 311 -5.98 25.94 38.41
C GLU A 311 -5.54 27.09 39.33
N GLU A 312 -4.84 28.09 38.79
CA GLU A 312 -4.35 29.28 39.49
C GLU A 312 -5.33 30.47 39.45
N GLY A 313 -6.31 30.44 38.53
CA GLY A 313 -7.33 31.49 38.38
C GLY A 313 -8.58 30.99 37.66
N GLU A 314 -9.65 30.81 38.43
CA GLU A 314 -11.04 30.57 37.99
C GLU A 314 -11.38 29.17 37.42
N LYS A 315 -12.52 28.60 37.85
CA LYS A 315 -12.98 27.24 37.51
C LYS A 315 -13.47 27.14 36.06
N VAL A 316 -12.59 27.28 35.07
CA VAL A 316 -12.94 26.98 33.67
C VAL A 316 -12.97 25.47 33.48
N ARG A 317 -14.09 24.93 33.02
CA ARG A 317 -14.19 23.53 32.61
C ARG A 317 -13.35 23.32 31.35
N VAL A 318 -12.09 22.93 31.51
CA VAL A 318 -11.24 22.51 30.39
C VAL A 318 -11.79 21.19 29.87
N ARG A 319 -12.44 21.21 28.71
CA ARG A 319 -12.90 20.00 28.03
C ARG A 319 -11.67 19.15 27.67
N GLU A 320 -11.69 17.88 28.03
CA GLU A 320 -10.63 16.94 27.63
C GLU A 320 -10.52 16.91 26.10
N PRO A 321 -9.32 17.15 25.54
CA PRO A 321 -9.10 17.08 24.11
C PRO A 321 -9.47 15.71 23.56
N TRP A 322 -9.90 15.67 22.30
CA TRP A 322 -10.37 14.43 21.67
C TRP A 322 -9.29 13.33 21.66
N TRP A 323 -8.02 13.71 21.56
CA TRP A 323 -6.88 12.79 21.56
C TRP A 323 -6.58 12.20 22.95
N ASP A 324 -7.14 12.76 24.04
CA ASP A 324 -7.04 12.22 25.40
C ASP A 324 -8.25 11.37 25.79
N MET A 325 -9.06 10.94 24.83
CA MET A 325 -10.09 9.94 25.12
C MET A 325 -9.47 8.55 25.29
N ALA A 326 -10.09 7.68 26.09
CA ALA A 326 -9.55 6.35 26.40
C ALA A 326 -9.19 5.48 25.17
N PRO A 327 -10.00 5.44 24.08
CA PRO A 327 -9.63 4.71 22.86
C PRO A 327 -8.37 5.29 22.20
N ASN A 328 -8.26 6.61 22.18
CA ASN A 328 -7.13 7.32 21.57
C ASN A 328 -5.86 7.13 22.38
N ARG A 329 -5.92 7.12 23.72
CA ARG A 329 -4.77 6.78 24.58
C ARG A 329 -4.18 5.40 24.30
N ARG A 330 -5.01 4.43 23.93
CA ARG A 330 -4.53 3.10 23.53
C ARG A 330 -3.85 3.15 22.15
N ALA A 331 -4.52 3.71 21.15
CA ALA A 331 -3.97 3.84 19.80
C ALA A 331 -2.63 4.61 19.79
N VAL A 332 -2.57 5.65 20.62
CA VAL A 332 -1.36 6.39 20.97
C VAL A 332 -0.23 5.47 21.44
N ARG A 333 -0.52 4.57 22.39
CA ARG A 333 0.49 3.69 22.96
C ARG A 333 0.99 2.71 21.92
N ASP A 334 0.10 2.27 21.04
CA ASP A 334 0.43 1.37 19.93
C ASP A 334 1.30 2.10 18.88
N LEU A 335 1.12 3.41 18.67
CA LEU A 335 2.02 4.23 17.85
C LEU A 335 3.37 4.52 18.53
N LEU A 336 3.33 4.93 19.80
CA LEU A 336 4.45 5.54 20.55
C LEU A 336 5.22 4.62 21.49
N GLY A 337 4.76 3.39 21.67
CA GLY A 337 5.41 2.43 22.56
C GLY A 337 6.88 2.22 22.17
N PRO A 338 7.73 1.74 23.08
CA PRO A 338 9.09 1.32 22.75
C PRO A 338 9.13 0.30 21.60
N GLU A 339 8.07 -0.49 21.46
CA GLU A 339 7.80 -1.44 20.38
C GLU A 339 6.64 -0.97 19.47
N GLY A 340 6.39 0.34 19.45
CA GLY A 340 5.31 0.96 18.71
C GLY A 340 5.56 0.97 17.21
N TRP A 341 4.52 1.29 16.45
CA TRP A 341 4.57 1.31 14.99
C TRP A 341 5.71 2.15 14.43
N VAL A 342 5.96 3.33 15.01
CA VAL A 342 6.96 4.27 14.51
C VAL A 342 8.36 3.66 14.57
N SER A 343 8.78 3.18 15.74
CA SER A 343 10.10 2.57 15.92
C SER A 343 10.28 1.30 15.07
N ARG A 344 9.24 0.46 14.97
CA ARG A 344 9.28 -0.78 14.17
C ARG A 344 9.41 -0.49 12.67
N LEU A 345 8.64 0.45 12.14
CA LEU A 345 8.65 0.79 10.72
C LEU A 345 9.94 1.51 10.33
N GLU A 346 10.44 2.41 11.17
CA GLU A 346 11.73 3.07 10.94
C GLU A 346 12.89 2.07 10.87
N ALA A 347 12.94 1.11 11.82
CA ALA A 347 13.97 0.09 11.80
C ALA A 347 13.91 -0.76 10.51
N ARG A 348 12.69 -1.05 10.00
CA ARG A 348 12.50 -1.76 8.72
C ARG A 348 12.96 -0.95 7.53
N VAL A 349 12.58 0.33 7.46
CA VAL A 349 12.97 1.23 6.37
C VAL A 349 14.48 1.45 6.35
N GLN A 350 15.09 1.71 7.51
CA GLN A 350 16.53 1.88 7.62
C GLN A 350 17.31 0.61 7.23
N LYS A 351 16.80 -0.56 7.62
CA LYS A 351 17.40 -1.84 7.24
C LYS A 351 17.37 -2.04 5.72
N ARG A 352 16.27 -1.66 5.05
CA ARG A 352 16.19 -1.71 3.58
C ARG A 352 17.19 -0.78 2.91
N ARG A 353 17.37 0.43 3.44
CA ARG A 353 18.33 1.41 2.92
C ARG A 353 19.79 0.97 3.04
N SER A 354 20.08 0.08 4.00
CA SER A 354 21.43 -0.44 4.23
C SER A 354 21.79 -1.69 3.42
N VAL A 355 20.84 -2.24 2.66
CA VAL A 355 21.01 -3.39 1.76
C VAL A 355 21.05 -2.88 0.32
#